data_AF-A0A3D5LLH3-F1
#
_entry.id   AF-A0A3D5LLH3-F1
#
_cell.length_a   1.000
_cell.length_b   1.000
_cell.length_c   1.000
_cell.angle_alpha   90.00
_cell.angle_beta   90.00
_cell.angle_gamma   90.00
#
_symmetry.space_group_name_H-M   'P 1'
#
loop_
_entity.id
_entity.type
_entity.pdbx_description
1 polymer ?
#
loop_
_entity_poly.entity_id
_entity_poly.type
_entity_poly.pdbx_seq_one_letter_code
_entity_poly.pdbx_strand_id
1 'polypeptide(L)'
;MANIIKCPNCNEEIEITEALSQTIKADLEKELTEKIKEKYAEESLSKTKLLEEELKTKNQKLEEARDAELKIRQEKLKLEDEKKSFELDKQRQLDEERNKIRQQTLLEASDSHRLKDMEKEKMISDLKKALEDAQLKANQGSQQLQGEVLELDLEDYLRSAFPLDEINPVGKGVRGADVSQVVKTSLGTVCGVILWESKRTKAWVDDWATKLKADLRASKANIPVIVTTVLPKSLKTGFGFYDGVWVTEPAFTQPLAEILRKNLIDVAREKHHGNDRGTKADMIYSYLTSDAFVQQIQNIIEVHQ
;
A
#
# COMPACT_ATOMS: atom_id res chain seq x y z
N MET A 1 -67.97 -74.20 118.67
CA MET A 1 -67.80 -75.58 119.19
C MET A 1 -66.37 -75.67 119.67
N ALA A 2 -66.15 -75.85 120.97
CA ALA A 2 -64.82 -75.82 121.58
C ALA A 2 -64.03 -77.09 121.19
N ASN A 3 -62.84 -76.91 120.61
CA ASN A 3 -61.90 -78.00 120.29
C ASN A 3 -60.84 -78.06 121.40
N ILE A 4 -61.00 -79.02 122.31
CA ILE A 4 -60.16 -79.22 123.50
C ILE A 4 -59.28 -80.47 123.29
N ILE A 5 -57.97 -80.35 123.49
CA ILE A 5 -57.02 -81.47 123.39
C ILE A 5 -56.38 -81.70 124.78
N LYS A 6 -56.24 -82.98 125.20
CA LYS A 6 -55.61 -83.35 126.49
C LYS A 6 -54.10 -83.48 126.37
N CYS A 7 -53.36 -82.85 127.27
CA CYS A 7 -51.90 -82.97 127.34
C CYS A 7 -51.50 -84.35 127.91
N PRO A 8 -50.71 -85.17 127.19
CA PRO A 8 -50.31 -86.51 127.65
C PRO A 8 -49.36 -86.53 128.86
N ASN A 9 -48.86 -85.37 129.31
CA ASN A 9 -47.89 -85.27 130.41
C ASN A 9 -48.48 -84.76 131.74
N CYS A 10 -49.61 -84.05 131.71
CA CYS A 10 -50.21 -83.47 132.92
C CYS A 10 -51.74 -83.51 132.96
N ASN A 11 -52.39 -84.12 131.94
CA ASN A 11 -53.81 -84.45 131.88
C ASN A 11 -54.83 -83.29 132.06
N GLU A 12 -54.37 -82.04 131.98
CA GLU A 12 -55.22 -80.83 132.00
C GLU A 12 -55.70 -80.45 130.59
N GLU A 13 -56.89 -79.85 130.52
CA GLU A 13 -57.66 -79.59 129.29
C GLU A 13 -57.33 -78.19 128.69
N ILE A 14 -56.87 -78.14 127.44
CA ILE A 14 -56.47 -76.89 126.77
C ILE A 14 -57.51 -76.52 125.69
N GLU A 15 -58.17 -75.36 125.83
CA GLU A 15 -58.99 -74.74 124.78
C GLU A 15 -58.11 -74.06 123.72
N ILE A 16 -58.18 -74.52 122.48
CA ILE A 16 -57.40 -73.96 121.37
C ILE A 16 -58.31 -73.11 120.48
N THR A 17 -58.62 -71.87 120.87
CA THR A 17 -59.50 -71.05 120.00
C THR A 17 -59.38 -69.52 120.06
N GLU A 18 -58.17 -68.97 120.22
CA GLU A 18 -57.90 -67.58 119.76
C GLU A 18 -56.41 -67.31 119.56
N ALA A 19 -55.57 -67.86 120.44
CA ALA A 19 -54.11 -67.68 120.42
C ALA A 19 -53.45 -68.29 119.17
N LEU A 20 -53.88 -69.48 118.72
CA LEU A 20 -53.34 -70.13 117.51
C LEU A 20 -53.80 -69.43 116.22
N SER A 21 -55.04 -68.94 116.17
CA SER A 21 -55.57 -68.20 115.03
C SER A 21 -54.96 -66.80 114.87
N GLN A 22 -54.61 -66.14 115.98
CA GLN A 22 -53.90 -64.86 115.95
C GLN A 22 -52.42 -65.03 115.55
N THR A 23 -51.75 -66.10 116.01
CA THR A 23 -50.38 -66.41 115.55
C THR A 23 -50.34 -66.78 114.08
N ILE A 24 -51.24 -67.66 113.62
CA ILE A 24 -51.31 -68.02 112.19
C ILE A 24 -51.64 -66.80 111.32
N LYS A 25 -52.57 -65.93 111.72
CA LYS A 25 -52.87 -64.69 110.97
C LYS A 25 -51.71 -63.70 110.96
N ALA A 26 -51.03 -63.49 112.08
CA ALA A 26 -49.89 -62.58 112.16
C ALA A 26 -48.69 -63.10 111.34
N ASP A 27 -48.47 -64.42 111.33
CA ASP A 27 -47.44 -65.04 110.50
C ASP A 27 -47.81 -65.00 109.01
N LEU A 28 -49.08 -65.21 108.64
CA LEU A 28 -49.55 -65.03 107.27
C LEU A 28 -49.47 -63.57 106.80
N GLU A 29 -49.81 -62.60 107.65
CA GLU A 29 -49.72 -61.18 107.34
C GLU A 29 -48.26 -60.74 107.19
N LYS A 30 -47.34 -61.24 108.03
CA LYS A 30 -45.90 -61.05 107.85
C LYS A 30 -45.40 -61.66 106.55
N GLU A 31 -45.74 -62.92 106.25
CA GLU A 31 -45.35 -63.54 104.99
C GLU A 31 -45.91 -62.79 103.77
N LEU A 32 -47.17 -62.35 103.83
CA LEU A 32 -47.81 -61.65 102.72
C LEU A 32 -47.19 -60.26 102.52
N THR A 33 -46.91 -59.54 103.61
CA THR A 33 -46.25 -58.22 103.55
C THR A 33 -44.79 -58.32 103.10
N GLU A 34 -44.07 -59.37 103.49
CA GLU A 34 -42.73 -59.68 102.96
C GLU A 34 -42.81 -60.02 101.46
N LYS A 35 -43.71 -60.90 101.03
CA LYS A 35 -43.92 -61.23 99.60
C LYS A 35 -44.32 -60.01 98.76
N ILE A 36 -45.13 -59.10 99.30
CA ILE A 36 -45.51 -57.85 98.61
C ILE A 36 -44.31 -56.89 98.52
N LYS A 37 -43.53 -56.76 99.60
CA LYS A 37 -42.30 -55.95 99.59
C LYS A 37 -41.25 -56.51 98.64
N GLU A 38 -41.07 -57.82 98.60
CA GLU A 38 -40.18 -58.50 97.67
C GLU A 38 -40.63 -58.29 96.22
N LYS A 39 -41.91 -58.52 95.90
CA LYS A 39 -42.45 -58.25 94.56
C LYS A 39 -42.32 -56.79 94.15
N TYR A 40 -42.61 -55.86 95.06
CA TYR A 40 -42.47 -54.42 94.78
C TYR A 40 -41.01 -54.01 94.63
N ALA A 41 -40.11 -54.57 95.43
CA ALA A 41 -38.67 -54.36 95.30
C ALA A 41 -38.17 -54.92 93.96
N GLU A 42 -38.60 -56.11 93.57
CA GLU A 42 -38.24 -56.78 92.30
C GLU A 42 -38.78 -56.01 91.08
N GLU A 43 -40.05 -55.59 91.12
CA GLU A 43 -40.67 -54.78 90.07
C GLU A 43 -40.02 -53.39 89.96
N SER A 44 -39.74 -52.76 91.11
CA SER A 44 -38.98 -51.50 91.14
C SER A 44 -37.58 -51.67 90.58
N LEU A 45 -36.87 -52.76 90.93
CA LEU A 45 -35.53 -53.06 90.42
C LEU A 45 -35.55 -53.33 88.91
N SER A 46 -36.57 -54.03 88.43
CA SER A 46 -36.76 -54.28 87.00
C SER A 46 -37.03 -52.98 86.26
N LYS A 47 -37.87 -52.10 86.83
CA LYS A 47 -38.22 -50.81 86.21
C LYS A 47 -37.04 -49.84 86.21
N THR A 48 -36.23 -49.79 87.27
CA THR A 48 -35.01 -48.99 87.29
C THR A 48 -33.98 -49.50 86.29
N LYS A 49 -33.81 -50.83 86.16
CA LYS A 49 -32.93 -51.43 85.14
C LYS A 49 -33.36 -51.09 83.72
N LEU A 50 -34.66 -51.19 83.41
CA LEU A 50 -35.20 -50.82 82.09
C LEU A 50 -34.99 -49.34 81.78
N LEU A 51 -35.24 -48.45 82.76
CA LEU A 51 -35.01 -47.02 82.61
C LEU A 51 -33.52 -46.68 82.44
N GLU A 52 -32.62 -47.39 83.13
CA GLU A 52 -31.17 -47.25 82.96
C GLU A 52 -30.72 -47.68 81.57
N GLU A 53 -31.25 -48.79 81.04
CA GLU A 53 -30.97 -49.24 79.67
C GLU A 53 -31.53 -48.26 78.62
N GLU A 54 -32.74 -47.74 78.81
CA GLU A 54 -33.31 -46.70 77.95
C GLU A 54 -32.48 -45.40 77.99
N LEU A 55 -32.05 -44.95 79.17
CA LEU A 55 -31.18 -43.79 79.30
C LEU A 55 -29.82 -44.03 78.63
N LYS A 56 -29.24 -45.22 78.79
CA LYS A 56 -27.98 -45.58 78.15
C LYS A 56 -28.09 -45.56 76.62
N THR A 57 -29.14 -46.16 76.07
CA THR A 57 -29.36 -46.18 74.60
C THR A 57 -29.69 -44.79 74.05
N LYS A 58 -30.46 -43.97 74.78
CA LYS A 58 -30.73 -42.57 74.43
C LYS A 58 -29.46 -41.74 74.45
N ASN A 59 -28.62 -41.88 75.47
CA ASN A 59 -27.34 -41.17 75.58
C ASN A 59 -26.39 -41.56 74.45
N GLN A 60 -26.29 -42.85 74.11
CA GLN A 60 -25.49 -43.32 72.96
C GLN A 60 -25.98 -42.69 71.65
N LYS A 61 -27.29 -42.75 71.37
CA LYS A 61 -27.86 -42.13 70.16
C LYS A 61 -27.64 -40.62 70.12
N LEU A 62 -27.63 -39.97 71.28
CA LEU A 62 -27.43 -38.53 71.41
C LEU A 62 -25.96 -38.15 71.18
N GLU A 63 -25.01 -38.96 71.63
CA GLU A 63 -23.60 -38.81 71.27
C GLU A 63 -23.36 -39.06 69.78
N GLU A 64 -23.90 -40.14 69.21
CA GLU A 64 -23.79 -40.43 67.78
C GLU A 64 -24.36 -39.29 66.91
N ALA A 65 -25.50 -38.72 67.31
CA ALA A 65 -26.09 -37.58 66.62
C ALA A 65 -25.23 -36.31 66.75
N ARG A 66 -24.64 -36.05 67.92
CA ARG A 66 -23.71 -34.93 68.14
C ARG A 66 -22.44 -35.06 67.30
N ASP A 67 -21.88 -36.26 67.23
CA ASP A 67 -20.68 -36.55 66.42
C ASP A 67 -20.98 -36.43 64.92
N ALA A 68 -22.15 -36.89 64.48
CA ALA A 68 -22.62 -36.71 63.11
C ALA A 68 -22.83 -35.23 62.78
N GLU A 69 -23.44 -34.44 63.67
CA GLU A 69 -23.61 -33.00 63.50
C GLU A 69 -22.26 -32.27 63.42
N LEU A 70 -21.30 -32.63 64.28
CA LEU A 70 -19.94 -32.09 64.25
C LEU A 70 -19.24 -32.40 62.93
N LYS A 71 -19.32 -33.64 62.44
CA LYS A 71 -18.75 -34.03 61.14
C LYS A 71 -19.37 -33.24 59.99
N ILE A 72 -20.70 -33.14 59.93
CA ILE A 72 -21.41 -32.38 58.89
C ILE A 72 -21.00 -30.90 58.93
N ARG A 73 -20.88 -30.30 60.12
CA ARG A 73 -20.42 -28.90 60.25
C ARG A 73 -18.97 -28.74 59.79
N GLN A 74 -18.08 -29.67 60.11
CA GLN A 74 -16.69 -29.63 59.65
C GLN A 74 -16.58 -29.79 58.13
N GLU A 75 -17.33 -30.72 57.53
CA GLU A 75 -17.39 -30.91 56.08
C GLU A 75 -17.96 -29.68 55.38
N LYS A 76 -19.00 -29.06 55.94
CA LYS A 76 -19.56 -27.82 55.39
C LYS A 76 -18.55 -26.68 55.40
N LEU A 77 -17.80 -26.49 56.50
CA LEU A 77 -16.75 -25.47 56.57
C LEU A 77 -15.64 -25.74 55.55
N LYS A 78 -15.19 -26.99 55.41
CA LYS A 78 -14.20 -27.38 54.40
C LYS A 78 -14.69 -27.09 52.98
N LEU A 79 -15.92 -27.47 52.66
CA LEU A 79 -16.53 -27.21 51.36
C LEU A 79 -16.68 -25.71 51.07
N GLU A 80 -17.03 -24.90 52.07
CA GLU A 80 -17.09 -23.44 51.91
C GLU A 80 -15.71 -22.83 51.66
N ASP A 81 -14.68 -23.30 52.37
CA ASP A 81 -13.31 -22.83 52.18
C ASP A 81 -12.72 -23.28 50.84
N GLU A 82 -12.96 -24.53 50.43
CA GLU A 82 -12.60 -25.05 49.09
C GLU A 82 -13.32 -24.29 47.98
N LYS A 83 -14.60 -23.94 48.18
CA LYS A 83 -15.35 -23.16 47.20
C LYS A 83 -14.77 -21.75 47.06
N LYS A 84 -14.44 -21.10 48.18
CA LYS A 84 -13.81 -19.76 48.16
C LYS A 84 -12.43 -19.79 47.52
N SER A 85 -11.60 -20.78 47.84
CA SER A 85 -10.27 -20.92 47.24
C SER A 85 -10.38 -21.21 45.74
N PHE A 86 -11.30 -22.09 45.34
CA PHE A 86 -11.56 -22.39 43.93
C PHE A 86 -12.07 -21.16 43.15
N GLU A 87 -12.99 -20.38 43.71
CA GLU A 87 -13.45 -19.13 43.07
C GLU A 87 -12.30 -18.13 42.90
N LEU A 88 -11.42 -18.02 43.90
CA LEU A 88 -10.28 -17.11 43.89
C LEU A 88 -9.21 -17.55 42.88
N ASP A 89 -8.89 -18.84 42.82
CA ASP A 89 -7.95 -19.40 41.83
C ASP A 89 -8.50 -19.28 40.40
N LYS A 90 -9.81 -19.50 40.22
CA LYS A 90 -10.47 -19.30 38.93
C LYS A 90 -10.47 -17.83 38.51
N GLN A 91 -10.67 -16.89 39.44
CA GLN A 91 -10.52 -15.46 39.15
C GLN A 91 -9.09 -15.12 38.73
N ARG A 92 -8.07 -15.63 39.45
CA ARG A 92 -6.66 -15.43 39.09
C ARG A 92 -6.34 -15.97 37.70
N GLN A 93 -6.79 -17.18 37.37
CA GLN A 93 -6.63 -17.77 36.04
C GLN A 93 -7.30 -16.91 34.97
N LEU A 94 -8.52 -16.43 35.21
CA LEU A 94 -9.22 -15.55 34.28
C LEU A 94 -8.48 -14.22 34.07
N ASP A 95 -7.92 -13.63 35.12
CA ASP A 95 -7.16 -12.38 35.03
C ASP A 95 -5.81 -12.59 34.31
N GLU A 96 -5.13 -13.71 34.53
CA GLU A 96 -3.93 -14.09 33.77
C GLU A 96 -4.24 -14.28 32.27
N GLU A 97 -5.29 -15.03 31.94
CA GLU A 97 -5.70 -15.23 30.54
C GLU A 97 -6.16 -13.92 29.89
N ARG A 98 -6.89 -13.05 30.62
CA ARG A 98 -7.23 -11.70 30.14
C ARG A 98 -5.99 -10.87 29.86
N ASN A 99 -4.98 -10.93 30.72
CA ASN A 99 -3.72 -10.22 30.51
C ASN A 99 -2.96 -10.75 29.29
N LYS A 100 -2.90 -12.08 29.12
CA LYS A 100 -2.30 -12.70 27.92
C LYS A 100 -3.02 -12.27 26.64
N ILE A 101 -4.36 -12.36 26.61
CA ILE A 101 -5.18 -11.93 25.48
C ILE A 101 -4.92 -10.45 25.19
N ARG A 102 -4.87 -9.60 26.21
CA ARG A 102 -4.61 -8.16 26.04
C ARG A 102 -3.22 -7.89 25.48
N GLN A 103 -2.19 -8.55 25.98
CA GLN A 103 -0.82 -8.41 25.48
C GLN A 103 -0.70 -8.90 24.04
N GLN A 104 -1.28 -10.06 23.73
CA GLN A 104 -1.28 -10.63 22.39
C GLN A 104 -2.05 -9.73 21.41
N THR A 105 -3.23 -9.25 21.78
CA THR A 105 -4.01 -8.30 20.95
C THR A 105 -3.21 -7.02 20.69
N LEU A 106 -2.50 -6.50 21.69
CA LEU A 106 -1.69 -5.30 21.53
C LEU A 106 -0.51 -5.54 20.58
N LEU A 107 0.15 -6.70 20.69
CA LEU A 107 1.26 -7.09 19.85
C LEU A 107 0.80 -7.30 18.39
N GLU A 108 -0.27 -8.06 18.18
CA GLU A 108 -0.86 -8.33 16.86
C GLU A 108 -1.35 -7.04 16.20
N ALA A 109 -1.99 -6.13 16.95
CA ALA A 109 -2.39 -4.83 16.44
C ALA A 109 -1.17 -4.00 16.02
N SER A 110 -0.13 -3.94 16.86
CA SER A 110 1.11 -3.22 16.57
C SER A 110 1.84 -3.79 15.34
N ASP A 111 1.94 -5.12 15.20
CA ASP A 111 2.57 -5.76 14.06
C ASP A 111 1.74 -5.59 12.78
N SER A 112 0.41 -5.69 12.85
CA SER A 112 -0.48 -5.41 11.72
C SER A 112 -0.37 -3.95 11.26
N HIS A 113 -0.32 -3.00 12.20
CA HIS A 113 -0.10 -1.60 11.89
C HIS A 113 1.28 -1.36 11.28
N ARG A 114 2.34 -1.92 11.86
CA ARG A 114 3.71 -1.81 11.35
C ARG A 114 3.84 -2.35 9.93
N LEU A 115 3.27 -3.51 9.63
CA LEU A 115 3.29 -4.08 8.28
C LEU A 115 2.55 -3.20 7.28
N LYS A 116 1.35 -2.71 7.64
CA LYS A 116 0.59 -1.76 6.79
C LYS A 116 1.33 -0.45 6.57
N ASP A 117 2.03 0.05 7.58
CA ASP A 117 2.80 1.28 7.47
C ASP A 117 4.03 1.06 6.57
N MET A 118 4.74 -0.06 6.69
CA MET A 118 5.83 -0.43 5.77
C MET A 118 5.34 -0.60 4.32
N GLU A 119 4.19 -1.25 4.11
CA GLU A 119 3.57 -1.38 2.79
C GLU A 119 3.21 -0.02 2.20
N LYS A 120 2.61 0.88 2.99
CA LYS A 120 2.29 2.24 2.57
C LYS A 120 3.53 3.07 2.30
N GLU A 121 4.57 3.00 3.14
CA GLU A 121 5.83 3.69 2.92
C GLU A 121 6.49 3.24 1.62
N LYS A 122 6.52 1.93 1.37
CA LYS A 122 7.02 1.38 0.11
C LYS A 122 6.18 1.86 -1.08
N MET A 123 4.84 1.80 -0.96
CA MET A 123 3.95 2.27 -2.01
C MET A 123 4.11 3.77 -2.28
N ILE A 124 4.27 4.60 -1.25
CA ILE A 124 4.56 6.03 -1.38
C ILE A 124 5.92 6.23 -2.07
N SER A 125 6.94 5.44 -1.72
CA SER A 125 8.26 5.52 -2.35
C SER A 125 8.20 5.14 -3.83
N ASP A 126 7.52 4.04 -4.17
CA ASP A 126 7.35 3.58 -5.55
C ASP A 126 6.52 4.58 -6.36
N LEU A 127 5.46 5.15 -5.78
CA LEU A 127 4.65 6.20 -6.41
C LEU A 127 5.45 7.49 -6.62
N LYS A 128 6.26 7.92 -5.65
CA LYS A 128 7.15 9.08 -5.81
C LYS A 128 8.13 8.86 -6.94
N LYS A 129 8.76 7.69 -7.01
CA LYS A 129 9.70 7.35 -8.07
C LYS A 129 9.00 7.29 -9.44
N ALA A 130 7.83 6.67 -9.52
CA ALA A 130 7.04 6.66 -10.74
C ALA A 130 6.58 8.06 -11.16
N LEU A 131 6.25 8.93 -10.21
CA LEU A 131 5.91 10.33 -10.47
C LEU A 131 7.13 11.10 -10.98
N GLU A 132 8.31 10.92 -10.38
CA GLU A 132 9.56 11.52 -10.85
C GLU A 132 9.92 11.04 -12.26
N ASP A 133 9.85 9.74 -12.51
CA ASP A 133 10.10 9.16 -13.83
C ASP A 133 9.08 9.65 -14.87
N ALA A 134 7.81 9.77 -14.49
CA ALA A 134 6.76 10.32 -15.35
C ALA A 134 6.96 11.82 -15.59
N GLN A 135 7.36 12.59 -14.58
CA GLN A 135 7.67 14.02 -14.69
C GLN A 135 8.88 14.23 -15.59
N LEU A 136 9.93 13.41 -15.44
CA LEU A 136 11.10 13.42 -16.32
C LEU A 136 10.70 13.07 -17.75
N LYS A 137 9.91 12.02 -17.97
CA LYS A 137 9.40 11.66 -19.31
C LYS A 137 8.46 12.72 -19.88
N ALA A 138 7.65 13.38 -19.07
CA ALA A 138 6.74 14.44 -19.49
C ALA A 138 7.51 15.72 -19.85
N ASN A 139 8.53 16.08 -19.07
CA ASN A 139 9.43 17.20 -19.37
C ASN A 139 10.30 16.91 -20.59
N GLN A 140 10.81 15.69 -20.72
CA GLN A 140 11.62 15.23 -21.85
C GLN A 140 10.76 15.08 -23.11
N GLY A 141 9.54 14.58 -22.97
CA GLY A 141 8.52 14.55 -24.01
C GLY A 141 8.04 15.96 -24.38
N SER A 142 7.92 16.90 -23.46
CA SER A 142 7.59 18.30 -23.75
C SER A 142 8.75 19.05 -24.40
N GLN A 143 10.00 18.71 -24.08
CA GLN A 143 11.19 19.24 -24.77
C GLN A 143 11.38 18.60 -26.16
N GLN A 144 11.05 17.31 -26.33
CA GLN A 144 11.00 16.65 -27.63
C GLN A 144 9.82 17.15 -28.48
N LEU A 145 8.61 17.29 -27.93
CA LEU A 145 7.44 17.84 -28.61
C LEU A 145 7.60 19.34 -28.93
N GLN A 146 8.23 20.15 -28.06
CA GLN A 146 8.59 21.53 -28.43
C GLN A 146 9.67 21.56 -29.52
N GLY A 147 10.57 20.59 -29.56
CA GLY A 147 11.54 20.41 -30.64
C GLY A 147 10.90 19.92 -31.95
N GLU A 148 9.87 19.07 -31.85
CA GLU A 148 9.13 18.47 -32.97
C GLU A 148 8.11 19.43 -33.60
N VAL A 149 7.54 20.36 -32.83
CA VAL A 149 6.65 21.42 -33.35
C VAL A 149 7.45 22.60 -33.92
N LEU A 150 8.75 22.69 -33.63
CA LEU A 150 9.69 23.61 -34.27
C LEU A 150 10.61 22.91 -35.29
N GLU A 151 10.25 21.70 -35.72
CA GLU A 151 10.75 21.17 -36.97
C GLU A 151 10.03 21.88 -38.09
N LEU A 152 10.64 22.95 -38.62
CA LEU A 152 10.29 23.38 -39.97
C LEU A 152 10.56 22.17 -40.87
N ASP A 153 9.50 21.51 -41.30
CA ASP A 153 9.57 20.74 -42.53
C ASP A 153 9.90 21.75 -43.63
N LEU A 154 11.18 21.83 -43.97
CA LEU A 154 11.71 22.76 -44.96
C LEU A 154 10.98 22.57 -46.29
N GLU A 155 10.52 21.36 -46.57
CA GLU A 155 9.69 21.04 -47.72
C GLU A 155 8.34 21.77 -47.64
N ASP A 156 7.57 21.56 -46.57
CA ASP A 156 6.26 22.20 -46.38
C ASP A 156 6.37 23.73 -46.37
N TYR A 157 7.43 24.25 -45.74
CA TYR A 157 7.71 25.67 -45.70
C TYR A 157 7.93 26.25 -47.11
N LEU A 158 8.79 25.61 -47.91
CA LEU A 158 9.06 26.04 -49.28
C LEU A 158 7.84 25.85 -50.20
N ARG A 159 7.06 24.78 -50.03
CA ARG A 159 5.82 24.54 -50.78
C ARG A 159 4.78 25.62 -50.50
N SER A 160 4.63 26.02 -49.23
CA SER A 160 3.71 27.09 -48.82
C SER A 160 4.15 28.46 -49.34
N ALA A 161 5.44 28.78 -49.21
CA ALA A 161 5.99 30.08 -49.63
C ALA A 161 6.05 30.23 -51.17
N PHE A 162 6.32 29.13 -51.89
CA PHE A 162 6.51 29.15 -53.35
C PHE A 162 5.65 28.11 -54.08
N PRO A 163 4.31 28.27 -54.14
CA PRO A 163 3.41 27.27 -54.72
C PRO A 163 3.61 26.99 -56.22
N LEU A 164 4.26 27.92 -56.94
CA LEU A 164 4.57 27.79 -58.37
C LEU A 164 5.85 27.01 -58.65
N ASP A 165 6.72 26.87 -57.64
CA ASP A 165 7.98 26.15 -57.76
C ASP A 165 7.77 24.66 -57.53
N GLU A 166 8.66 23.83 -58.07
CA GLU A 166 8.60 22.39 -57.85
C GLU A 166 9.57 22.00 -56.73
N ILE A 167 9.02 21.61 -55.59
CA ILE A 167 9.79 21.19 -54.41
C ILE A 167 9.89 19.67 -54.42
N ASN A 168 11.10 19.15 -54.57
CA ASN A 168 11.38 17.72 -54.69
C ASN A 168 12.24 17.26 -53.50
N PRO A 169 11.73 16.36 -52.63
CA PRO A 169 12.55 15.77 -51.57
C PRO A 169 13.59 14.84 -52.17
N VAL A 170 14.82 14.92 -51.69
CA VAL A 170 15.87 13.97 -52.06
C VAL A 170 15.84 12.83 -51.02
N GLY A 171 15.53 11.62 -51.47
CA GLY A 171 15.21 10.50 -50.58
C GLY A 171 16.31 10.13 -49.58
N LYS A 172 15.89 9.79 -48.34
CA LYS A 172 16.77 9.28 -47.27
C LYS A 172 17.57 8.07 -47.75
N GLY A 173 18.89 8.21 -47.86
CA GLY A 173 19.81 7.13 -48.29
C GLY A 173 20.47 7.35 -49.64
N VAL A 174 20.08 8.39 -50.39
CA VAL A 174 20.84 8.89 -51.55
C VAL A 174 21.78 9.99 -51.04
N ARG A 175 23.04 10.03 -51.50
CA ARG A 175 23.92 11.18 -51.26
C ARG A 175 23.33 12.39 -51.98
N GLY A 176 22.90 13.41 -51.26
CA GLY A 176 22.34 14.63 -51.84
C GLY A 176 21.71 15.53 -50.79
N ALA A 177 21.50 16.79 -51.17
CA ALA A 177 20.87 17.82 -50.36
C ALA A 177 19.43 17.43 -49.96
N ASP A 178 18.93 17.81 -48.79
CA ASP A 178 17.58 17.42 -48.32
C ASP A 178 16.43 17.77 -49.28
N VAL A 179 16.43 18.98 -49.86
CA VAL A 179 15.35 19.46 -50.74
C VAL A 179 15.92 20.13 -51.99
N SER A 180 15.33 19.83 -53.15
CA SER A 180 15.61 20.51 -54.41
C SER A 180 14.41 21.36 -54.83
N GLN A 181 14.58 22.68 -54.89
CA GLN A 181 13.57 23.62 -55.38
C GLN A 181 13.87 23.98 -56.83
N VAL A 182 13.00 23.59 -57.75
CA VAL A 182 13.03 24.05 -59.15
C VAL A 182 12.22 25.33 -59.25
N VAL A 183 12.91 26.45 -59.47
CA VAL A 183 12.31 27.77 -59.57
C VAL A 183 11.61 27.92 -60.92
N LYS A 184 10.33 28.32 -60.89
CA LYS A 184 9.52 28.55 -62.10
C LYS A 184 8.96 29.96 -62.15
N THR A 185 8.83 30.52 -63.35
CA THR A 185 8.09 31.77 -63.55
C THR A 185 6.58 31.55 -63.39
N SER A 186 5.79 32.63 -63.32
CA SER A 186 4.32 32.55 -63.36
C SER A 186 3.75 31.90 -64.62
N LEU A 187 4.54 31.80 -65.69
CA LEU A 187 4.19 31.11 -66.93
C LEU A 187 4.62 29.64 -66.95
N GLY A 188 5.26 29.14 -65.88
CA GLY A 188 5.73 27.76 -65.75
C GLY A 188 7.12 27.49 -66.32
N THR A 189 7.79 28.48 -66.92
CA THR A 189 9.17 28.33 -67.42
C THR A 189 10.14 28.09 -66.27
N VAL A 190 10.99 27.05 -66.39
CA VAL A 190 12.03 26.71 -65.41
C VAL A 190 13.21 27.67 -65.52
N CYS A 191 13.61 28.28 -64.41
CA CYS A 191 14.68 29.27 -64.34
C CYS A 191 15.98 28.75 -63.73
N GLY A 192 15.89 27.72 -62.88
CA GLY A 192 17.04 27.14 -62.20
C GLY A 192 16.63 26.31 -60.99
N VAL A 193 17.61 25.77 -60.28
CA VAL A 193 17.42 24.89 -59.13
C VAL A 193 18.23 25.40 -57.93
N ILE A 194 17.56 25.50 -56.78
CA ILE A 194 18.18 25.76 -55.49
C ILE A 194 18.22 24.45 -54.72
N LEU A 195 19.41 24.06 -54.24
CA LEU A 195 19.56 22.94 -53.31
C LEU A 195 19.57 23.45 -51.89
N TRP A 196 18.73 22.84 -51.07
CA TRP A 196 18.55 23.15 -49.68
C TRP A 196 18.99 21.97 -48.83
N GLU A 197 19.86 22.23 -47.88
CA GLU A 197 20.33 21.28 -46.88
C GLU A 197 19.99 21.78 -45.49
N SER A 198 19.29 20.98 -44.69
CA SER A 198 18.97 21.29 -43.30
C SER A 198 19.95 20.60 -42.37
N LYS A 199 20.72 21.38 -41.60
CA LYS A 199 21.65 20.86 -40.60
C LYS A 199 21.23 21.27 -39.20
N ARG A 200 20.84 20.27 -38.40
CA ARG A 200 20.59 20.43 -36.97
C ARG A 200 21.74 19.86 -36.17
N THR A 201 22.45 20.74 -35.47
CA THR A 201 23.72 20.43 -34.82
C THR A 201 24.02 21.45 -33.73
N LYS A 202 24.97 21.13 -32.85
CA LYS A 202 25.47 22.05 -31.83
C LYS A 202 26.73 22.81 -32.25
N ALA A 203 27.38 22.37 -33.33
CA ALA A 203 28.61 22.98 -33.83
C ALA A 203 28.67 22.88 -35.36
N TRP A 204 29.04 23.99 -36.01
CA TRP A 204 29.28 24.04 -37.44
C TRP A 204 30.46 23.13 -37.85
N VAL A 205 30.32 22.44 -38.98
CA VAL A 205 31.38 21.61 -39.58
C VAL A 205 31.61 22.06 -41.01
N ASP A 206 32.83 22.54 -41.30
CA ASP A 206 33.20 23.13 -42.60
C ASP A 206 33.01 22.15 -43.79
N ASP A 207 33.10 20.85 -43.53
CA ASP A 207 32.88 19.79 -44.51
C ASP A 207 31.45 19.77 -45.09
N TRP A 208 30.45 20.38 -44.42
CA TRP A 208 29.10 20.49 -44.99
C TRP A 208 29.06 21.32 -46.27
N ALA A 209 29.77 22.46 -46.30
CA ALA A 209 29.85 23.28 -47.50
C ALA A 209 30.54 22.53 -48.64
N THR A 210 31.58 21.74 -48.32
CA THR A 210 32.30 20.93 -49.30
C THR A 210 31.42 19.82 -49.88
N LYS A 211 30.67 19.10 -49.04
CA LYS A 211 29.72 18.06 -49.46
C LYS A 211 28.58 18.64 -50.31
N LEU A 212 27.96 19.72 -49.87
CA LEU A 212 26.85 20.32 -50.60
C LEU A 212 27.30 20.86 -51.98
N LYS A 213 28.52 21.39 -52.10
CA LYS A 213 29.09 21.76 -53.41
C LYS A 213 29.36 20.56 -54.32
N ALA A 214 29.67 19.39 -53.76
CA ALA A 214 29.77 18.16 -54.54
C ALA A 214 28.38 17.74 -55.05
N ASP A 215 27.37 17.81 -54.19
CA ASP A 215 25.99 17.49 -54.53
C ASP A 215 25.40 18.46 -55.56
N LEU A 216 25.70 19.76 -55.45
CA LEU A 216 25.36 20.79 -56.43
C LEU A 216 25.86 20.44 -57.84
N ARG A 217 27.12 19.98 -57.94
CA ARG A 217 27.71 19.57 -59.21
C ARG A 217 27.07 18.30 -59.77
N ALA A 218 26.73 17.35 -58.89
CA ALA A 218 26.10 16.10 -59.29
C ALA A 218 24.66 16.30 -59.80
N SER A 219 23.90 17.19 -59.17
CA SER A 219 22.49 17.47 -59.52
C SER A 219 22.32 18.56 -60.58
N LYS A 220 23.41 19.19 -61.05
CA LYS A 220 23.41 20.33 -61.99
C LYS A 220 22.56 21.51 -61.49
N ALA A 221 22.44 21.66 -60.17
CA ALA A 221 21.74 22.78 -59.57
C ALA A 221 22.57 24.06 -59.59
N ASN A 222 21.93 25.20 -59.31
CA ASN A 222 22.52 26.53 -59.49
C ASN A 222 23.02 27.12 -58.17
N ILE A 223 22.27 26.95 -57.09
CA ILE A 223 22.55 27.64 -55.82
C ILE A 223 22.47 26.64 -54.66
N PRO A 224 23.56 26.44 -53.89
CA PRO A 224 23.54 25.63 -52.67
C PRO A 224 23.23 26.51 -51.45
N VAL A 225 22.31 26.05 -50.60
CA VAL A 225 21.90 26.71 -49.37
C VAL A 225 21.87 25.72 -48.20
N ILE A 226 22.48 26.09 -47.08
CA ILE A 226 22.43 25.39 -45.81
C ILE A 226 21.58 26.18 -44.83
N VAL A 227 20.53 25.54 -44.31
CA VAL A 227 19.73 26.04 -43.20
C VAL A 227 20.25 25.41 -41.90
N THR A 228 20.74 26.21 -40.97
CA THR A 228 21.35 25.73 -39.72
C THR A 228 21.07 26.67 -38.56
N THR A 229 20.94 26.13 -37.35
CA THR A 229 20.86 26.94 -36.12
C THR A 229 22.22 27.38 -35.60
N VAL A 230 23.32 26.85 -36.15
CA VAL A 230 24.69 27.19 -35.77
C VAL A 230 25.47 27.62 -37.01
N LEU A 231 25.83 28.89 -37.05
CA LEU A 231 26.56 29.51 -38.16
C LEU A 231 28.09 29.31 -38.02
N PRO A 232 28.85 29.31 -39.14
CA PRO A 232 30.31 29.37 -39.11
C PRO A 232 30.78 30.66 -38.43
N LYS A 233 31.91 30.59 -37.73
CA LYS A 233 32.45 31.72 -36.93
C LYS A 233 32.72 33.01 -37.74
N SER A 234 32.85 32.89 -39.06
CA SER A 234 33.04 34.02 -39.97
C SER A 234 31.76 34.82 -40.21
N LEU A 235 30.58 34.23 -39.99
CA LEU A 235 29.29 34.89 -40.14
C LEU A 235 28.83 35.42 -38.79
N LYS A 236 28.61 36.74 -38.73
CA LYS A 236 28.15 37.44 -37.52
C LYS A 236 26.64 37.71 -37.51
N THR A 237 26.03 37.65 -38.69
CA THR A 237 24.61 37.93 -38.94
C THR A 237 23.88 36.63 -39.30
N GLY A 238 22.56 36.60 -39.14
CA GLY A 238 21.73 35.39 -39.25
C GLY A 238 21.77 34.66 -40.60
N PHE A 239 22.43 35.20 -41.63
CA PHE A 239 22.74 34.50 -42.87
C PHE A 239 23.97 35.11 -43.54
N GLY A 240 24.57 34.38 -44.48
CA GLY A 240 25.67 34.88 -45.30
C GLY A 240 26.23 33.84 -46.26
N PHE A 241 27.33 34.20 -46.93
CA PHE A 241 27.99 33.34 -47.89
C PHE A 241 29.27 32.77 -47.30
N TYR A 242 29.39 31.44 -47.28
CA TYR A 242 30.53 30.72 -46.71
C TYR A 242 31.00 29.66 -47.70
N ASP A 243 32.28 29.77 -48.13
CA ASP A 243 32.94 28.80 -49.00
C ASP A 243 32.10 28.36 -50.23
N GLY A 244 31.46 29.32 -50.90
CA GLY A 244 30.65 29.03 -52.10
C GLY A 244 29.21 28.56 -51.81
N VAL A 245 28.77 28.60 -50.55
CA VAL A 245 27.45 28.14 -50.09
C VAL A 245 26.75 29.22 -49.29
N TRP A 246 25.46 29.42 -49.56
CA TRP A 246 24.63 30.28 -48.72
C TRP A 246 24.32 29.56 -47.41
N VAL A 247 24.51 30.23 -46.28
CA VAL A 247 24.20 29.69 -44.96
C VAL A 247 23.21 30.62 -44.30
N THR A 248 22.11 30.09 -43.79
CA THR A 248 21.06 30.88 -43.15
C THR A 248 20.53 30.21 -41.90
N GLU A 249 20.16 31.01 -40.91
CA GLU A 249 19.32 30.58 -39.81
C GLU A 249 17.88 30.37 -40.30
N PRO A 250 17.10 29.50 -39.63
CA PRO A 250 15.73 29.20 -40.04
C PRO A 250 14.85 30.45 -40.21
N ALA A 251 15.02 31.46 -39.33
CA ALA A 251 14.24 32.70 -39.36
C ALA A 251 14.40 33.51 -40.66
N PHE A 252 15.52 33.37 -41.38
CA PHE A 252 15.82 34.11 -42.60
C PHE A 252 15.67 33.26 -43.88
N THR A 253 15.11 32.06 -43.77
CA THR A 253 14.94 31.15 -44.91
C THR A 253 14.04 31.74 -45.99
N GLN A 254 12.87 32.30 -45.66
CA GLN A 254 11.98 32.93 -46.66
C GLN A 254 12.65 34.10 -47.38
N PRO A 255 13.13 35.13 -46.66
CA PRO A 255 13.68 36.31 -47.32
C PRO A 255 14.84 35.94 -48.23
N LEU A 256 15.70 35.02 -47.79
CA LEU A 256 16.78 34.53 -48.62
C LEU A 256 16.26 33.77 -49.85
N ALA A 257 15.30 32.86 -49.67
CA ALA A 257 14.70 32.11 -50.78
C ALA A 257 14.06 33.04 -51.83
N GLU A 258 13.31 34.07 -51.40
CA GLU A 258 12.68 35.06 -52.30
C GLU A 258 13.72 35.79 -53.15
N ILE A 259 14.82 36.20 -52.53
CA ILE A 259 15.92 36.90 -53.22
C ILE A 259 16.59 35.96 -54.22
N LEU A 260 17.00 34.76 -53.79
CA LEU A 260 17.65 33.78 -54.65
C LEU A 260 16.75 33.36 -55.82
N ARG A 261 15.46 33.21 -55.58
CA ARG A 261 14.44 32.89 -56.58
C ARG A 261 14.32 34.01 -57.63
N LYS A 262 14.20 35.26 -57.19
CA LYS A 262 14.15 36.42 -58.10
C LYS A 262 15.39 36.48 -58.98
N ASN A 263 16.57 36.24 -58.39
CA ASN A 263 17.84 36.24 -59.13
C ASN A 263 17.87 35.18 -60.24
N LEU A 264 17.41 33.96 -59.97
CA LEU A 264 17.35 32.91 -60.99
C LEU A 264 16.40 33.28 -62.13
N ILE A 265 15.26 33.90 -61.81
CA ILE A 265 14.31 34.39 -62.82
C ILE A 265 14.94 35.49 -63.68
N ASP A 266 15.63 36.45 -63.08
CA ASP A 266 16.29 37.54 -63.79
C ASP A 266 17.42 37.01 -64.70
N VAL A 267 18.23 36.06 -64.21
CA VAL A 267 19.26 35.38 -65.02
C VAL A 267 18.64 34.64 -66.20
N ALA A 268 17.53 33.91 -65.97
CA ALA A 268 16.85 33.18 -67.03
C ALA A 268 16.26 34.15 -68.08
N ARG A 269 15.69 35.28 -67.65
CA ARG A 269 15.15 36.32 -68.54
C ARG A 269 16.25 36.90 -69.44
N GLU A 270 17.41 37.23 -68.87
CA GLU A 270 18.53 37.77 -69.63
C GLU A 270 19.13 36.74 -70.61
N LYS A 271 19.19 35.45 -70.23
CA LYS A 271 19.59 34.37 -71.14
C LYS A 271 18.61 34.21 -72.31
N HIS A 272 17.31 34.32 -72.06
CA HIS A 272 16.29 34.23 -73.11
C HIS A 272 16.28 35.44 -74.06
N HIS A 273 16.59 36.64 -73.58
CA HIS A 273 16.69 37.83 -74.42
C HIS A 273 18.04 37.95 -75.14
N GLY A 274 19.12 37.42 -74.57
CA GLY A 274 20.48 37.47 -75.10
C GLY A 274 20.85 36.23 -75.87
N ASN A 275 20.32 36.05 -77.08
CA ASN A 275 20.57 34.88 -77.92
C ASN A 275 22.01 34.76 -78.49
N ASP A 276 23.03 35.46 -77.96
CA ASP A 276 24.40 35.37 -78.52
C ASP A 276 25.59 35.92 -77.68
N ARG A 277 25.48 36.13 -76.37
CA ARG A 277 26.66 36.55 -75.55
C ARG A 277 26.70 35.89 -74.18
N GLY A 278 27.42 34.77 -74.09
CA GLY A 278 27.67 34.03 -72.84
C GLY A 278 28.31 34.85 -71.70
N THR A 279 28.89 36.02 -71.98
CA THR A 279 29.60 36.85 -71.01
C THR A 279 28.72 37.49 -69.93
N LYS A 280 27.43 37.77 -70.20
CA LYS A 280 26.55 38.41 -69.20
C LYS A 280 26.03 37.46 -68.13
N ALA A 281 25.76 36.20 -68.50
CA ALA A 281 25.31 35.19 -67.54
C ALA A 281 26.41 34.88 -66.51
N ASP A 282 27.67 34.79 -66.96
CA ASP A 282 28.84 34.60 -66.10
C ASP A 282 29.10 35.83 -65.21
N MET A 283 28.87 37.04 -65.72
CA MET A 283 28.93 38.27 -64.91
C MET A 283 27.87 38.29 -63.80
N ILE A 284 26.64 37.84 -64.07
CA ILE A 284 25.61 37.80 -63.03
C ILE A 284 25.92 36.71 -62.00
N TYR A 285 26.40 35.53 -62.42
CA TYR A 285 26.85 34.50 -61.47
C TYR A 285 28.03 34.98 -60.61
N SER A 286 29.03 35.64 -61.23
CA SER A 286 30.16 36.25 -60.52
C SER A 286 29.72 37.37 -59.58
N TYR A 287 28.67 38.12 -59.91
CA TYR A 287 28.10 39.14 -59.05
C TYR A 287 27.33 38.53 -57.87
N LEU A 288 26.59 37.44 -58.09
CA LEU A 288 25.86 36.70 -57.04
C LEU A 288 26.78 36.10 -55.98
N THR A 289 28.01 35.77 -56.34
CA THR A 289 29.05 35.28 -55.42
C THR A 289 30.01 36.39 -54.96
N SER A 290 29.75 37.65 -55.30
CA SER A 290 30.62 38.77 -54.92
C SER A 290 30.28 39.28 -53.53
N ASP A 291 31.31 39.70 -52.79
CA ASP A 291 31.16 40.32 -51.47
C ASP A 291 30.22 41.55 -51.51
N ALA A 292 30.15 42.25 -52.64
CA ALA A 292 29.28 43.40 -52.86
C ALA A 292 27.78 43.04 -52.84
N PHE A 293 27.40 41.89 -53.41
CA PHE A 293 26.01 41.42 -53.40
C PHE A 293 25.60 40.90 -52.02
N VAL A 294 26.50 40.20 -51.34
CA VAL A 294 26.29 39.74 -49.96
C VAL A 294 26.07 40.93 -49.02
N GLN A 295 26.90 41.97 -49.12
CA GLN A 295 26.74 43.21 -48.34
C GLN A 295 25.45 43.95 -48.67
N GLN A 296 25.04 43.99 -49.94
CA GLN A 296 23.79 44.64 -50.34
C GLN A 296 22.56 43.91 -49.79
N ILE A 297 22.57 42.58 -49.76
CA ILE A 297 21.49 41.79 -49.12
C ILE A 297 21.46 42.01 -47.60
N GLN A 298 22.63 42.00 -46.94
CA GLN A 298 22.71 42.25 -45.50
C GLN A 298 22.11 43.61 -45.14
N ASN A 299 22.42 44.66 -45.91
CA ASN A 299 21.88 46.01 -45.70
C ASN A 299 20.36 46.12 -45.93
N ILE A 300 19.80 45.42 -46.93
CA ILE A 300 18.36 45.47 -47.21
C ILE A 300 17.55 44.83 -46.07
N ILE A 301 18.08 43.78 -45.46
CA ILE A 301 17.36 43.05 -44.40
C ILE A 301 17.55 43.72 -43.02
N GLU A 302 18.71 44.34 -42.74
CA GLU A 302 18.89 45.18 -41.54
C GLU A 302 17.95 46.40 -41.48
N VAL A 303 17.56 46.95 -42.64
CA VAL A 303 16.61 48.08 -42.73
C VAL A 303 15.15 47.65 -42.51
N HIS A 304 14.86 46.33 -42.58
CA HIS A 304 13.51 45.77 -42.40
C HIS A 304 13.37 44.94 -41.12
N GLN A 305 14.31 45.08 -40.17
CA GLN A 305 14.17 44.63 -38.78
C GLN A 305 13.53 45.69 -37.88
#